data_AF-A0A0G1QG79-F1
#
_entry.id   AF-A0A0G1QG79-F1
#
_cell.length_a   1.000
_cell.length_b   1.000
_cell.length_c   1.000
_cell.angle_alpha   90.00
_cell.angle_beta   90.00
_cell.angle_gamma   90.00
#
_symmetry.space_group_name_H-M   'P 1'
#
loop_
_entity.id
_entity.type
_entity.pdbx_description
1 polymer ?
#
loop_
_entity_poly.entity_id
_entity_poly.type
_entity_poly.pdbx_seq_one_letter_code
_entity_poly.pdbx_strand_id
1 'polypeptide(L)'
;MSDTANFQEHIEAVRKDFEKRVGQTSDLAPIQEKEIVKEIVQEKFSPRVSVQSSSQTVPQSDDQGTGTGVQTPPASTHKDLEQQYQRVVDGFIQNALTGDLGKVVQAVNNSNNPWVIDQFHDTLVDKFYSEIKARQQRPA
;
A
#
# COMPACT_ATOMS: atom_id res chain seq x y z
N MET A 1 -4.22 -25.57 -2.76
CA MET A 1 -2.78 -25.34 -2.56
C MET A 1 -2.25 -24.63 -3.81
N SER A 2 -2.63 -23.37 -4.03
CA SER A 2 -2.15 -22.60 -5.21
C SER A 2 -1.89 -21.14 -4.89
N ASP A 3 -2.04 -20.73 -3.63
CA ASP A 3 -2.28 -19.34 -3.29
C ASP A 3 -0.97 -18.55 -3.04
N THR A 4 0.14 -19.24 -2.71
CA THR A 4 1.48 -18.65 -2.57
C THR A 4 2.15 -18.32 -3.90
N ALA A 5 1.69 -18.92 -5.01
CA ALA A 5 2.29 -18.70 -6.34
C ALA A 5 2.06 -17.26 -6.83
N ASN A 6 0.93 -16.66 -6.50
CA ASN A 6 0.60 -15.29 -6.91
C ASN A 6 1.52 -14.26 -6.26
N PHE A 7 1.77 -14.36 -4.95
CA PHE A 7 2.71 -13.46 -4.28
C PHE A 7 4.14 -13.63 -4.81
N GLN A 8 4.57 -14.87 -5.07
CA GLN A 8 5.88 -15.15 -5.66
C GLN A 8 6.04 -14.48 -7.05
N GLU A 9 5.02 -14.57 -7.89
CA GLU A 9 5.02 -13.94 -9.21
C GLU A 9 5.06 -12.40 -9.09
N HIS A 10 4.29 -11.85 -8.16
CA HIS A 10 4.28 -10.42 -7.87
C HIS A 10 5.62 -9.92 -7.34
N ILE A 11 6.28 -10.62 -6.41
CA ILE A 11 7.59 -10.21 -5.89
C ILE A 11 8.65 -10.28 -6.99
N GLU A 12 8.59 -11.26 -7.90
CA GLU A 12 9.50 -11.32 -9.04
C GLU A 12 9.26 -10.20 -10.05
N ALA A 13 7.99 -9.86 -10.33
CA ALA A 13 7.66 -8.73 -11.18
C ALA A 13 8.16 -7.41 -10.59
N VAL A 14 7.88 -7.14 -9.31
CA VAL A 14 8.35 -5.94 -8.63
C VAL A 14 9.88 -5.90 -8.56
N ARG A 15 10.52 -7.03 -8.26
CA ARG A 15 11.98 -7.14 -8.25
C ARG A 15 12.59 -6.80 -9.61
N LYS A 16 12.05 -7.34 -10.70
CA LYS A 16 12.57 -7.11 -12.05
C LYS A 16 12.48 -5.64 -12.45
N ASP A 17 11.35 -4.99 -12.13
CA ASP A 17 11.18 -3.56 -12.35
C ASP A 17 12.09 -2.73 -11.43
N PHE A 18 12.30 -3.16 -10.19
CA PHE A 18 13.23 -2.53 -9.23
C PHE A 18 14.67 -2.61 -9.71
N GLU A 19 15.17 -3.79 -10.07
CA GLU A 19 16.53 -3.98 -10.59
C GLU A 19 16.76 -3.18 -11.87
N LYS A 20 15.73 -3.04 -12.72
CA LYS A 20 15.81 -2.19 -13.91
C LYS A 20 15.97 -0.72 -13.55
N ARG A 21 15.17 -0.19 -12.61
CA ARG A 21 15.21 1.24 -12.21
C ARG A 21 16.46 1.58 -11.38
N VAL A 22 16.88 0.69 -10.50
CA VAL A 22 18.10 0.83 -9.71
C VAL A 22 19.34 0.65 -10.60
N GLY A 23 19.34 -0.31 -11.53
CA GLY A 23 20.44 -0.50 -12.47
C GLY A 23 20.64 0.68 -13.44
N GLN A 24 19.62 1.50 -13.64
CA GLN A 24 19.70 2.77 -14.39
C GLN A 24 20.17 3.94 -13.53
N THR A 25 20.18 3.80 -12.20
CA THR A 25 20.49 4.87 -11.25
C THR A 25 21.61 4.40 -10.32
N SER A 26 22.85 4.73 -10.64
CA SER A 26 23.99 4.41 -9.77
C SER A 26 23.92 5.22 -8.45
N ASP A 27 24.20 4.57 -7.32
CA ASP A 27 24.24 5.16 -5.98
C ASP A 27 22.90 5.68 -5.41
N LEU A 28 21.88 4.82 -5.40
CA LEU A 28 20.64 5.09 -4.67
C LEU A 28 20.80 4.77 -3.18
N ALA A 29 20.38 5.72 -2.34
CA ALA A 29 20.27 5.47 -0.90
C ALA A 29 19.10 4.50 -0.60
N PRO A 30 19.14 3.75 0.51
CA PRO A 30 18.07 2.80 0.89
C PRO A 30 16.66 3.41 0.93
N ILE A 31 16.59 4.71 1.23
CA ILE A 31 15.33 5.47 1.24
C ILE A 31 14.79 5.58 -0.19
N GLN A 32 15.63 5.94 -1.16
CA GLN A 32 15.23 6.06 -2.57
C GLN A 32 14.91 4.69 -3.17
N GLU A 33 15.65 3.64 -2.79
CA GLU A 33 15.31 2.27 -3.17
C GLU A 33 13.89 1.90 -2.70
N LYS A 34 13.52 2.22 -1.45
CA LYS A 34 12.15 2.00 -0.95
C LYS A 34 11.11 2.82 -1.71
N GLU A 35 11.41 4.07 -2.08
CA GLU A 35 10.49 4.88 -2.89
C GLU A 35 10.25 4.27 -4.28
N ILE A 36 11.29 3.69 -4.89
CA ILE A 36 11.14 2.96 -6.16
C ILE A 36 10.22 1.75 -5.98
N VAL A 37 10.39 0.96 -4.92
CA VAL A 37 9.48 -0.16 -4.63
C VAL A 37 8.06 0.34 -4.41
N LYS A 38 7.88 1.45 -3.68
CA LYS A 38 6.56 2.09 -3.47
C LYS A 38 5.90 2.45 -4.80
N GLU A 39 6.63 3.09 -5.69
CA GLU A 39 6.11 3.49 -7.01
C GLU A 39 5.74 2.27 -7.86
N ILE A 40 6.56 1.21 -7.87
CA ILE A 40 6.27 -0.01 -8.63
C ILE A 40 5.04 -0.71 -8.05
N VAL A 41 4.94 -0.85 -6.73
CA VAL A 41 3.79 -1.48 -6.06
C VAL A 41 2.52 -0.67 -6.35
N GLN A 42 2.58 0.66 -6.26
CA GLN A 42 1.44 1.51 -6.64
C GLN A 42 1.08 1.34 -8.12
N GLU A 43 2.05 1.28 -9.04
CA GLU A 43 1.74 1.11 -10.47
C GLU A 43 1.09 -0.24 -10.78
N LYS A 44 1.55 -1.30 -10.12
CA LYS A 44 1.09 -2.68 -10.38
C LYS A 44 -0.24 -2.98 -9.69
N PHE A 45 -0.46 -2.42 -8.50
CA PHE A 45 -1.55 -2.84 -7.62
C PHE A 45 -2.57 -1.75 -7.32
N SER A 46 -2.22 -0.46 -7.45
CA SER A 46 -3.24 0.57 -7.49
C SER A 46 -3.83 0.58 -8.89
N PRO A 47 -5.14 0.31 -9.08
CA PRO A 47 -5.76 0.54 -10.37
C PRO A 47 -5.52 2.02 -10.69
N ARG A 48 -4.80 2.31 -11.78
CA ARG A 48 -4.64 3.67 -12.27
C ARG A 48 -6.03 4.30 -12.37
N VAL A 49 -6.37 5.14 -11.40
CA VAL A 49 -7.18 6.30 -11.69
C VAL A 49 -6.28 7.04 -12.67
N SER A 50 -6.60 6.98 -13.95
CA SER A 50 -5.95 7.80 -14.98
C SER A 50 -6.16 9.26 -14.60
N VAL A 51 -5.31 9.79 -13.71
CA VAL A 51 -5.11 11.23 -13.57
C VAL A 51 -4.22 11.64 -14.72
N GLN A 52 -4.85 11.70 -15.89
CA GLN A 52 -4.41 12.60 -16.93
C GLN A 52 -4.35 13.98 -16.28
N SER A 53 -3.14 14.51 -16.16
CA SER A 53 -2.90 15.89 -15.78
C SER A 53 -3.74 16.81 -16.66
N SER A 54 -4.76 17.43 -16.09
CA SER A 54 -5.33 18.68 -16.58
C SER A 54 -6.02 19.39 -15.43
N SER A 55 -5.48 20.56 -15.13
CA SER A 55 -6.02 21.66 -14.33
C SER A 55 -7.55 21.74 -14.35
N GLN A 56 -8.17 22.04 -13.21
CA GLN A 56 -9.18 23.11 -13.08
C GLN A 56 -9.69 23.29 -11.63
N THR A 57 -9.55 24.54 -11.17
CA THR A 57 -10.51 25.37 -10.41
C THR A 57 -11.53 24.71 -9.48
N VAL A 58 -11.50 25.13 -8.21
CA VAL A 58 -12.68 25.18 -7.35
C VAL A 58 -13.08 26.64 -7.09
N PRO A 59 -14.27 27.09 -7.51
CA PRO A 59 -14.94 28.22 -6.89
C PRO A 59 -15.57 27.77 -5.58
N GLN A 60 -15.27 28.52 -4.52
CA GLN A 60 -15.91 28.45 -3.22
C GLN A 60 -17.33 29.04 -3.32
N SER A 61 -18.35 28.28 -2.93
CA SER A 61 -19.64 28.82 -2.50
C SER A 61 -20.33 27.84 -1.54
N ASP A 62 -20.69 28.42 -0.39
CA ASP A 62 -21.55 27.94 0.69
C ASP A 62 -22.81 27.17 0.22
N ASP A 63 -23.22 26.16 0.98
CA ASP A 63 -24.58 26.14 1.56
C ASP A 63 -24.71 25.13 2.72
N GLN A 64 -25.54 25.50 3.68
CA GLN A 64 -25.87 24.86 4.96
C GLN A 64 -26.37 23.41 4.85
N GLY A 65 -26.10 22.61 5.90
CA GLY A 65 -26.66 21.27 6.02
C GLY A 65 -26.46 20.61 7.39
N THR A 66 -27.19 21.12 8.38
CA THR A 66 -27.86 20.35 9.44
C THR A 66 -27.07 19.24 10.16
N GLY A 67 -26.69 19.54 11.41
CA GLY A 67 -26.15 18.58 12.35
C GLY A 67 -27.05 17.35 12.55
N THR A 68 -26.45 16.17 12.47
CA THR A 68 -27.00 14.93 13.01
C THR A 68 -25.85 14.06 13.53
N GLY A 69 -25.85 13.88 14.86
CA GLY A 69 -25.26 12.72 15.51
C GLY A 69 -23.74 12.62 15.53
N VAL A 70 -23.06 13.45 16.34
CA VAL A 70 -21.77 13.05 16.91
C VAL A 70 -22.05 11.94 17.92
N GLN A 71 -22.14 10.71 17.43
CA GLN A 71 -21.88 9.54 18.25
C GLN A 71 -20.36 9.47 18.40
N THR A 72 -19.84 10.13 19.42
CA THR A 72 -18.47 9.91 19.88
C THR A 72 -18.34 8.43 20.21
N PRO A 73 -17.47 7.66 19.52
CA PRO A 73 -17.16 6.32 19.97
C PRO A 73 -16.58 6.42 21.39
N PRO A 74 -16.84 5.42 22.26
CA PRO A 74 -16.33 5.43 23.63
C PRO A 74 -14.81 5.61 23.59
N ALA A 75 -14.30 6.43 24.50
CA ALA A 75 -12.90 6.75 24.69
C ALA A 75 -12.08 5.49 25.04
N SER A 76 -11.92 4.62 24.06
CA SER A 76 -10.93 3.56 24.05
C SER A 76 -9.61 4.30 23.83
N THR A 77 -8.71 4.18 24.79
CA THR A 77 -7.37 4.78 24.76
C THR A 77 -6.81 4.70 23.34
N HIS A 78 -6.32 5.79 22.76
CA HIS A 78 -5.89 5.85 21.34
C HIS A 78 -5.05 4.63 20.88
N LYS A 79 -4.29 4.03 21.81
CA LYS A 79 -3.55 2.77 21.64
C LYS A 79 -4.38 1.54 21.26
N ASP A 80 -5.60 1.39 21.78
CA ASP A 80 -6.47 0.24 21.52
C ASP A 80 -7.02 0.30 20.09
N LEU A 81 -7.38 1.49 19.65
CA LEU A 81 -7.84 1.75 18.29
C LEU A 81 -6.72 1.54 17.27
N GLU A 82 -5.51 2.03 17.56
CA GLU A 82 -4.34 1.84 16.71
C GLU A 82 -3.96 0.36 16.59
N GLN A 83 -3.99 -0.40 17.69
CA GLN A 83 -3.78 -1.85 17.66
C GLN A 83 -4.87 -2.60 16.88
N GLN A 84 -6.12 -2.16 16.99
CA GLN A 84 -7.21 -2.74 16.22
C GLN A 84 -6.99 -2.53 14.72
N TYR A 85 -6.66 -1.31 14.29
CA TYR A 85 -6.37 -1.04 12.88
C TYR A 85 -5.09 -1.75 12.41
N GLN A 86 -4.08 -1.86 13.27
CA GLN A 86 -2.87 -2.61 12.95
C GLN A 86 -3.16 -4.09 12.71
N ARG A 87 -4.02 -4.72 13.53
CA ARG A 87 -4.46 -6.10 13.27
C ARG A 87 -5.23 -6.25 11.95
N VAL A 88 -6.03 -5.24 11.59
CA VAL A 88 -6.73 -5.21 10.30
C VAL A 88 -5.72 -5.13 9.15
N VAL A 89 -4.71 -4.25 9.27
CA VAL A 89 -3.61 -4.15 8.30
C VAL A 89 -2.84 -5.47 8.20
N ASP A 90 -2.42 -6.07 9.32
CA ASP A 90 -1.73 -7.37 9.34
C ASP A 90 -2.54 -8.47 8.65
N GLY A 91 -3.85 -8.51 8.88
CA GLY A 91 -4.75 -9.44 8.20
C GLY A 91 -4.79 -9.21 6.69
N PHE A 92 -4.84 -7.95 6.25
CA PHE A 92 -4.76 -7.63 4.83
C PHE A 92 -3.40 -8.00 4.24
N ILE A 93 -2.30 -7.69 4.91
CA ILE A 93 -0.95 -8.07 4.47
C ILE A 93 -0.85 -9.58 4.34
N GLN A 94 -1.28 -10.35 5.34
CA GLN A 94 -1.27 -11.80 5.28
C GLN A 94 -2.08 -12.31 4.09
N ASN A 95 -3.29 -11.79 3.88
CA ASN A 95 -4.12 -12.15 2.73
C ASN A 95 -3.48 -11.75 1.39
N ALA A 96 -2.73 -10.65 1.35
CA ALA A 96 -1.99 -10.20 0.18
C ALA A 96 -0.78 -11.12 -0.12
N LEU A 97 -0.14 -11.65 0.92
CA LEU A 97 1.00 -12.56 0.80
C LEU A 97 0.57 -14.00 0.46
N THR A 98 -0.60 -14.43 0.93
CA THR A 98 -1.06 -15.81 0.77
C THR A 98 -2.21 -15.95 -0.22
N GLY A 99 -2.75 -14.87 -0.74
CA GLY A 99 -3.97 -14.86 -1.56
C GLY A 99 -3.83 -13.97 -2.78
N ASP A 100 -4.96 -13.39 -3.20
CA ASP A 100 -5.02 -12.52 -4.37
C ASP A 100 -4.82 -11.06 -3.96
N LEU A 101 -3.64 -10.51 -4.25
CA LEU A 101 -3.27 -9.15 -3.89
C LEU A 101 -4.23 -8.11 -4.46
N GLY A 102 -4.76 -8.32 -5.68
CA GLY A 102 -5.75 -7.43 -6.30
C GLY A 102 -7.06 -7.36 -5.50
N LYS A 103 -7.59 -8.52 -5.07
CA LYS A 103 -8.78 -8.58 -4.21
C LYS A 103 -8.56 -7.94 -2.85
N VAL A 104 -7.36 -8.11 -2.28
CA VAL A 104 -7.02 -7.51 -0.99
C VAL A 104 -6.90 -6.01 -1.10
N VAL A 105 -6.24 -5.48 -2.13
CA VAL A 105 -6.16 -4.03 -2.38
C VAL A 105 -7.56 -3.44 -2.53
N GLN A 106 -8.45 -4.13 -3.26
CA GLN A 106 -9.85 -3.73 -3.39
C GLN A 106 -10.58 -3.75 -2.03
N ALA A 107 -10.37 -4.77 -1.20
CA ALA A 107 -10.95 -4.87 0.13
C ALA A 107 -10.45 -3.76 1.09
N VAL A 108 -9.15 -3.45 1.02
CA VAL A 108 -8.53 -2.35 1.77
C VAL A 108 -9.11 -1.01 1.33
N ASN A 109 -9.23 -0.77 0.02
CA ASN A 109 -9.81 0.46 -0.51
C ASN A 109 -11.31 0.61 -0.13
N ASN A 110 -12.04 -0.50 -0.07
CA ASN A 110 -13.42 -0.53 0.42
C ASN A 110 -13.56 -0.31 1.93
N SER A 111 -12.48 -0.41 2.70
CA SER A 111 -12.50 -0.19 4.16
C SER A 111 -12.72 1.28 4.54
N ASN A 112 -12.68 2.20 3.55
CA ASN A 112 -12.92 3.64 3.67
C ASN A 112 -12.14 4.32 4.82
N ASN A 113 -10.99 3.73 5.19
CA ASN A 113 -10.13 4.18 6.27
C ASN A 113 -8.77 4.58 5.69
N PRO A 114 -8.52 5.89 5.50
CA PRO A 114 -7.29 6.36 4.83
C PRO A 114 -6.02 5.93 5.56
N TRP A 115 -6.05 5.87 6.89
CA TRP A 115 -4.92 5.38 7.68
C TRP A 115 -4.62 3.89 7.41
N VAL A 116 -5.65 3.05 7.31
CA VAL A 116 -5.49 1.61 7.02
C VAL A 116 -4.96 1.40 5.61
N ILE A 117 -5.45 2.18 4.64
CA ILE A 117 -4.99 2.14 3.25
C ILE A 117 -3.52 2.53 3.15
N ASP A 118 -3.13 3.63 3.81
CA ASP A 118 -1.75 4.12 3.82
C ASP A 118 -0.80 3.12 4.52
N GLN A 119 -1.17 2.64 5.71
CA GLN A 119 -0.37 1.64 6.42
C GLN A 119 -0.29 0.30 5.72
N PHE A 120 -1.36 -0.13 5.06
CA PHE A 120 -1.32 -1.32 4.22
C PHE A 120 -0.30 -1.14 3.09
N HIS A 121 -0.32 -0.02 2.37
CA HIS A 121 0.67 0.23 1.31
C HIS A 121 2.09 0.31 1.84
N ASP A 122 2.34 1.06 2.91
CA ASP A 122 3.68 1.20 3.49
C ASP A 122 4.22 -0.15 4.01
N THR A 123 3.38 -0.94 4.68
CA THR A 123 3.76 -2.28 5.16
C THR A 123 4.00 -3.24 3.99
N LEU A 124 3.17 -3.18 2.94
CA LEU A 124 3.35 -4.00 1.75
C LEU A 124 4.70 -3.67 1.08
N VAL A 125 5.00 -2.39 0.87
CA VAL A 125 6.27 -1.93 0.32
C VAL A 125 7.45 -2.40 1.16
N ASP A 126 7.36 -2.32 2.48
CA ASP A 126 8.42 -2.80 3.38
C ASP A 126 8.67 -4.30 3.24
N LYS A 127 7.60 -5.12 3.11
CA LYS A 127 7.71 -6.56 2.85
C LYS A 127 8.34 -6.84 1.49
N PHE A 128 7.89 -6.18 0.43
CA PHE A 128 8.44 -6.35 -0.91
C PHE A 128 9.93 -5.96 -0.96
N TYR A 129 10.28 -4.82 -0.37
CA TYR A 129 11.66 -4.36 -0.30
C TYR A 129 12.54 -5.33 0.50
N SER A 130 12.07 -5.78 1.66
CA SER A 130 12.79 -6.75 2.49
C SER A 130 13.05 -8.06 1.74
N GLU A 131 12.05 -8.60 1.02
CA GLU A 131 12.23 -9.82 0.22
C GLU A 131 13.16 -9.63 -0.97
N ILE A 132 13.10 -8.49 -1.64
CA ILE A 132 14.04 -8.16 -2.73
C ILE A 132 15.47 -8.13 -2.19
N LYS A 133 15.70 -7.44 -1.07
CA LYS A 133 17.04 -7.35 -0.46
C LYS A 133 17.51 -8.70 0.07
N ALA A 134 16.64 -9.50 0.69
CA ALA A 134 16.96 -10.84 1.16
C ALA A 134 17.41 -11.76 0.00
N ARG A 135 16.79 -11.61 -1.18
CA ARG A 135 17.17 -12.36 -2.39
C ARG A 135 18.46 -11.85 -3.03
N GLN A 136 18.76 -10.55 -2.95
CA GLN A 136 20.05 -10.01 -3.40
C GLN A 136 21.21 -10.40 -2.47
N GLN A 137 20.95 -10.56 -1.17
CA GLN A 137 21.98 -10.91 -0.18
C GLN A 137 22.23 -12.42 -0.03
N ARG A 138 21.44 -13.29 -0.67
CA ARG A 138 21.80 -14.72 -0.79
C ARG A 138 22.75 -14.87 -1.99
N PRO A 139 24.07 -15.03 -1.77
CA PRO A 139 24.93 -15.51 -2.85
C PRO A 139 24.41 -16.88 -3.28
N ALA A 140 24.25 -17.05 -4.59
CA ALA A 140 23.96 -18.33 -5.22
C ALA A 140 25.12 -19.32 -4.96
#